data_AF-A0A537PHN9-F1
#
_entry.id   AF-A0A537PHN9-F1
#
_cell.length_a   1.000
_cell.length_b   1.000
_cell.length_c   1.000
_cell.angle_alpha   90.00
_cell.angle_beta   90.00
_cell.angle_gamma   90.00
#
_symmetry.space_group_name_H-M   'P 1'
#
loop_
_entity.id
_entity.type
_entity.pdbx_description
1 polymer ?
#
loop_
_entity_poly.entity_id
_entity_poly.type
_entity_poly.pdbx_seq_one_letter_code
_entity_poly.pdbx_strand_id
1 'polypeptide(L)'
;APELPADLQRWERIAARVSHAALYVLMFVVSVTGWMVATTFRNPMTKDLFGIDVPPIVTAVDRSVRQLLEQSHLVPAYVLAVIVLIHTIAALRHHMLKRNDVLRRMIWNSG
;
A
#
# COMPACT_ATOMS: atom_id res chain seq x y z
N ALA A 1 -15.31 4.63 -1.28
CA ALA A 1 -15.47 3.27 -0.72
C ALA A 1 -16.95 2.99 -0.54
N PRO A 2 -17.44 1.77 -0.81
CA PRO A 2 -18.86 1.41 -0.69
C PRO A 2 -19.35 1.51 0.76
N GLU A 3 -20.67 1.66 0.94
CA GLU A 3 -21.27 1.78 2.26
C GLU A 3 -21.10 0.48 3.07
N LEU A 4 -20.58 0.62 4.30
CA LEU A 4 -20.33 -0.49 5.21
C LEU A 4 -21.69 -1.05 5.72
N PRO A 5 -21.89 -2.39 5.74
CA PRO A 5 -23.13 -3.01 6.22
C PRO A 5 -23.61 -2.44 7.56
N ALA A 6 -24.93 -2.29 7.70
CA ALA A 6 -25.56 -1.80 8.93
C ALA A 6 -25.30 -2.72 10.14
N ASP A 7 -25.03 -4.00 9.89
CA ASP A 7 -24.81 -5.06 10.89
C ASP A 7 -23.36 -5.10 11.45
N LEU A 8 -22.45 -4.24 10.97
CA LEU A 8 -21.10 -4.16 11.56
C LEU A 8 -21.12 -3.35 12.85
N GLN A 9 -20.47 -3.89 13.90
CA GLN A 9 -20.26 -3.14 15.14
C GLN A 9 -19.48 -1.86 14.84
N ARG A 10 -19.76 -0.76 15.57
CA ARG A 10 -19.17 0.56 15.28
C ARG A 10 -17.63 0.53 15.21
N TRP A 11 -16.98 -0.27 16.06
CA TRP A 11 -15.53 -0.42 16.05
C TRP A 11 -15.01 -1.16 14.79
N GLU A 12 -15.74 -2.16 14.28
CA GLU A 12 -15.39 -2.87 13.03
C GLU A 12 -15.44 -1.91 11.84
N ARG A 13 -16.45 -1.03 11.82
CA ARG A 13 -16.59 0.02 10.80
C ARG A 13 -15.44 1.04 10.83
N ILE A 14 -14.98 1.41 12.03
CA ILE A 14 -13.84 2.33 12.19
C ILE A 14 -12.55 1.62 11.75
N ALA A 15 -12.32 0.39 12.22
CA ALA A 15 -11.15 -0.41 11.85
C ALA A 15 -11.06 -0.64 10.32
N ALA A 16 -12.19 -0.90 9.65
CA ALA A 16 -12.24 -1.05 8.20
C ALA A 16 -11.87 0.25 7.44
N ARG A 17 -12.29 1.42 7.94
CA ARG A 17 -11.94 2.71 7.34
C ARG A 17 -10.48 3.08 7.59
N VAL A 18 -10.00 2.90 8.82
CA VAL A 18 -8.62 3.21 9.20
C VAL A 18 -7.65 2.31 8.44
N SER A 19 -7.92 1.00 8.35
CA SER A 19 -7.05 0.08 7.59
C SER A 19 -6.98 0.45 6.11
N HIS A 20 -8.11 0.74 5.45
CA HIS A 20 -8.10 1.21 4.06
C HIS A 20 -7.32 2.52 3.87
N ALA A 21 -7.55 3.50 4.74
CA ALA A 21 -6.81 4.77 4.68
C ALA A 21 -5.31 4.55 4.87
N ALA A 22 -4.92 3.73 5.84
CA ALA A 22 -3.52 3.36 6.08
C ALA A 22 -2.90 2.66 4.87
N LEU A 23 -3.61 1.71 4.25
CA LEU A 23 -3.15 1.01 3.04
C LEU A 23 -2.90 1.99 1.89
N TYR A 24 -3.82 2.94 1.63
CA TYR A 24 -3.63 3.92 0.56
C TYR A 24 -2.45 4.85 0.82
N VAL A 25 -2.34 5.37 2.05
CA VAL A 25 -1.24 6.27 2.42
C VAL A 25 0.10 5.54 2.32
N LEU A 26 0.20 4.33 2.87
CA LEU A 26 1.43 3.55 2.84
C LEU A 26 1.80 3.12 1.42
N MET A 27 0.83 2.73 0.60
CA MET A 27 1.08 2.40 -0.81
C MET A 27 1.67 3.59 -1.55
N PHE A 28 1.09 4.79 -1.37
CA PHE A 28 1.63 6.01 -1.98
C PHE A 28 3.06 6.30 -1.50
N VAL A 29 3.31 6.25 -0.19
CA VAL A 29 4.64 6.49 0.39
C VAL A 29 5.67 5.50 -0.15
N VAL A 30 5.36 4.19 -0.14
CA VAL A 30 6.26 3.13 -0.62
C VAL A 30 6.56 3.31 -2.11
N SER A 31 5.56 3.62 -2.94
CA SER A 31 5.78 3.85 -4.37
C SER A 31 6.66 5.07 -4.65
N VAL A 32 6.42 6.19 -3.96
CA VAL A 32 7.21 7.42 -4.13
C VAL A 32 8.66 7.22 -3.65
N THR A 33 8.85 6.62 -2.47
CA THR A 33 10.21 6.36 -1.95
C THR A 33 10.95 5.33 -2.79
N GLY A 34 10.26 4.34 -3.34
CA GLY A 34 10.84 3.36 -4.26
C GLY A 34 11.32 4.00 -5.56
N TRP A 35 10.53 4.93 -6.12
CA TRP A 35 10.95 5.70 -7.27
C TRP A 35 12.15 6.60 -6.95
N MET A 36 12.17 7.26 -5.79
CA MET A 36 13.33 8.05 -5.35
C MET A 36 14.60 7.18 -5.24
N VAL A 37 14.52 5.97 -4.68
CA VAL A 37 15.66 5.04 -4.62
C VAL A 37 16.12 4.66 -6.04
N ALA A 38 15.19 4.37 -6.96
CA ALA A 38 15.49 3.97 -8.34
C ALA A 38 16.31 5.02 -9.12
N THR A 39 16.19 6.30 -8.77
CA THR A 39 16.90 7.38 -9.44
C THR A 39 18.30 7.63 -8.86
N THR A 40 18.63 7.04 -7.70
CA THR A 40 19.96 7.15 -7.07
C THR A 40 21.00 6.14 -7.58
N PHE A 41 20.60 5.17 -8.40
CA PHE A 41 21.52 4.18 -8.95
C PHE A 41 22.51 4.81 -9.94
N ARG A 42 23.75 4.29 -9.98
CA ARG A 42 24.85 4.81 -10.81
C ARG A 42 24.51 4.85 -12.30
N ASN A 43 23.82 3.83 -12.79
CA ASN A 43 23.05 3.90 -14.01
C ASN A 43 21.60 4.10 -13.55
N PRO A 44 21.08 5.34 -13.54
CA PRO A 44 19.71 5.56 -13.17
C PRO A 44 18.84 4.75 -14.12
N MET A 45 17.84 4.10 -13.56
CA MET A 45 16.87 3.26 -14.25
C MET A 45 15.91 4.12 -15.10
N THR A 46 16.46 5.08 -15.86
CA THR A 46 15.69 6.11 -16.56
C THR A 46 14.83 5.51 -17.65
N LYS A 47 15.19 4.36 -18.24
CA LYS A 47 14.40 3.66 -19.27
C LYS A 47 13.56 2.50 -18.75
N ASP A 48 13.46 2.31 -17.44
CA ASP A 48 13.03 1.02 -16.89
C ASP A 48 11.53 0.93 -16.65
N LEU A 49 10.77 2.00 -16.91
CA LEU A 49 9.32 1.96 -16.95
C LEU A 49 8.84 1.60 -18.36
N PHE A 50 8.97 0.32 -18.74
CA PHE A 50 8.55 -0.19 -20.05
C PHE A 50 9.20 0.54 -21.25
N GLY A 51 10.44 1.01 -21.10
CA GLY A 51 11.16 1.75 -22.14
C GLY A 51 10.87 3.25 -22.18
N ILE A 52 10.07 3.77 -21.24
CA ILE A 52 9.76 5.20 -21.12
C ILE A 52 10.81 5.88 -20.25
N ASP A 53 11.32 7.03 -20.73
CA ASP A 53 12.20 7.89 -19.94
C ASP A 53 11.44 8.52 -18.77
N VAL A 54 11.79 8.12 -17.54
CA VAL A 54 11.24 8.70 -16.31
C VAL A 54 12.18 9.75 -15.71
N PRO A 55 11.67 10.93 -15.34
CA PRO A 55 12.50 11.98 -14.76
C PRO A 55 13.04 11.55 -13.38
N PRO A 56 14.30 11.89 -13.06
CA PRO A 56 14.85 11.61 -11.75
C PRO A 56 14.20 12.50 -10.68
N ILE A 57 13.72 11.91 -9.58
CA ILE A 57 13.23 12.67 -8.43
C ILE A 57 14.41 13.13 -7.56
N VAL A 58 15.41 12.27 -7.40
CA VAL A 58 16.62 12.56 -6.61
C VAL A 58 17.84 12.22 -7.45
N THR A 59 18.76 13.19 -7.56
CA THR A 59 20.05 13.05 -8.28
C THR A 59 21.24 12.92 -7.34
N ALA A 60 21.03 13.05 -6.03
CA ALA A 60 22.09 12.99 -5.03
C ALA A 60 22.65 11.56 -4.88
N VAL A 61 23.94 11.40 -5.16
CA VAL A 61 24.67 10.12 -5.19
C VAL A 61 25.40 9.82 -3.87
N ASP A 62 25.19 10.64 -2.83
CA ASP A 62 25.80 10.42 -1.52
C ASP A 62 25.25 9.14 -0.88
N ARG A 63 26.15 8.31 -0.37
CA ARG A 63 25.82 7.04 0.29
C ARG A 63 24.84 7.24 1.45
N SER A 64 24.97 8.35 2.18
CA SER A 64 24.12 8.69 3.32
C SER A 64 22.67 8.95 2.90
N VAL A 65 22.46 9.73 1.84
CA VAL A 65 21.13 10.04 1.28
C VAL A 65 20.47 8.78 0.74
N ARG A 66 21.23 7.95 0.02
CA ARG A 66 20.74 6.67 -0.49
C ARG A 66 20.29 5.74 0.64
N GLN A 67 21.09 5.61 1.70
CA GLN A 67 20.73 4.76 2.85
C GLN A 67 19.44 5.24 3.54
N LEU A 68 19.26 6.56 3.67
CA LEU A 68 18.03 7.15 4.20
C LEU A 68 16.83 6.82 3.32
N LEU A 69 16.96 6.96 2.00
CA LEU A 69 15.89 6.63 1.04
C LEU A 69 15.53 5.14 1.07
N GLU A 70 16.54 4.26 1.10
CA GLU A 70 16.34 2.81 1.23
C GLU A 70 15.58 2.47 2.53
N GLN A 71 15.97 3.05 3.67
CA GLN A 71 15.24 2.85 4.93
C GLN A 71 13.82 3.40 4.89
N SER A 72 13.63 4.58 4.28
CA SER A 72 12.31 5.20 4.10
C SER A 72 11.38 4.40 3.19
N HIS A 73 11.92 3.50 2.37
CA HIS A 73 11.15 2.55 1.57
C HIS A 73 10.91 1.24 2.32
N LEU A 74 11.97 0.64 2.87
CA LEU A 74 11.92 -0.67 3.52
C LEU A 74 11.01 -0.69 4.74
N VAL A 75 11.10 0.31 5.63
CA VAL A 75 10.31 0.33 6.86
C VAL A 75 8.80 0.42 6.56
N PRO A 76 8.31 1.37 5.74
CA PRO A 76 6.90 1.40 5.36
C PRO A 76 6.46 0.20 4.53
N ALA A 77 7.34 -0.39 3.72
CA ALA A 77 7.02 -1.59 2.95
C ALA A 77 6.72 -2.80 3.85
N TYR A 78 7.52 -3.03 4.90
CA TYR A 78 7.23 -4.08 5.89
C TYR A 78 5.94 -3.80 6.66
N VAL A 79 5.71 -2.54 7.06
CA VAL A 79 4.47 -2.16 7.75
C VAL A 79 3.26 -2.38 6.85
N LEU A 80 3.34 -1.99 5.57
CA LEU A 80 2.31 -2.23 4.57
C LEU A 80 2.04 -3.73 4.40
N ALA A 81 3.08 -4.57 4.29
CA ALA A 81 2.94 -6.01 4.16
C ALA A 81 2.19 -6.65 5.35
N VAL A 82 2.52 -6.24 6.58
CA VAL A 82 1.83 -6.70 7.79
C VAL A 82 0.35 -6.26 7.77
N ILE A 83 0.07 -5.00 7.42
CA ILE A 83 -1.31 -4.50 7.36
C ILE A 83 -2.12 -5.22 6.27
N VAL A 84 -1.54 -5.46 5.09
CA VAL A 84 -2.18 -6.23 4.01
C VAL A 84 -2.53 -7.64 4.49
N LEU A 85 -1.62 -8.31 5.19
CA LEU A 85 -1.86 -9.64 5.75
C LEU A 85 -3.03 -9.61 6.74
N ILE A 86 -3.01 -8.70 7.71
CA ILE A 86 -4.08 -8.54 8.70
C ILE A 86 -5.41 -8.21 8.01
N HIS A 87 -5.41 -7.30 7.05
CA HIS A 87 -6.59 -6.89 6.29
C HIS A 87 -7.20 -8.07 5.52
N THR A 88 -6.36 -8.86 4.86
CA THR A 88 -6.78 -10.04 4.10
C THR A 88 -7.34 -11.13 5.02
N ILE A 89 -6.68 -11.40 6.15
CA ILE A 89 -7.19 -12.35 7.16
C ILE A 89 -8.53 -11.87 7.72
N ALA A 90 -8.67 -10.58 8.02
CA ALA A 90 -9.92 -10.02 8.52
C ALA A 90 -11.04 -10.20 7.47
N ALA A 91 -10.81 -9.82 6.22
CA ALA A 91 -11.76 -9.98 5.13
C ALA A 91 -12.17 -11.45 4.94
N LEU A 92 -11.20 -12.37 4.97
CA LEU A 92 -11.45 -13.82 4.86
C LEU A 92 -12.23 -14.35 6.06
N ARG A 93 -11.88 -13.96 7.29
CA ARG A 93 -12.63 -14.33 8.50
C ARG A 93 -14.07 -13.84 8.44
N HIS A 94 -14.31 -12.61 7.97
CA HIS A 94 -15.66 -12.10 7.79
C HIS A 94 -16.45 -12.90 6.74
N HIS A 95 -15.78 -13.35 5.68
CA HIS A 95 -16.42 -14.17 4.65
C HIS A 95 -16.71 -15.61 5.12
N MET A 96 -15.75 -16.27 5.78
CA MET A 96 -15.88 -17.67 6.17
C MET A 96 -16.67 -17.87 7.48
N LEU A 97 -16.41 -17.06 8.51
CA LEU A 97 -17.04 -17.21 9.83
C LEU A 97 -18.34 -16.41 9.97
N LYS A 98 -18.35 -15.15 9.50
CA LYS A 98 -19.56 -14.33 9.59
C LYS A 98 -20.52 -14.54 8.41
N ARG A 99 -20.08 -15.16 7.30
CA ARG A 99 -20.83 -15.25 6.03
C ARG A 99 -21.28 -13.88 5.51
N ASN A 100 -20.52 -12.83 5.82
CA ASN A 100 -20.86 -11.48 5.40
C ASN A 100 -20.37 -11.23 3.97
N ASP A 101 -21.12 -10.46 3.19
CA ASP A 101 -20.81 -10.11 1.78
C ASP A 101 -19.64 -9.13 1.62
N VAL A 102 -18.81 -8.91 2.65
CA VAL A 102 -17.69 -7.95 2.60
C VAL A 102 -16.70 -8.29 1.48
N LEU A 103 -16.31 -9.57 1.36
CA LEU A 103 -15.40 -10.02 0.29
C LEU A 103 -16.09 -9.97 -1.08
N ARG A 104 -17.38 -10.30 -1.14
CA ARG A 104 -18.18 -10.22 -2.38
C ARG A 104 -18.24 -8.79 -2.89
N ARG A 105 -18.43 -7.79 -2.02
CA ARG A 105 -18.44 -6.36 -2.38
C ARG A 105 -17.10 -5.83 -2.89
N MET A 106 -15.97 -6.46 -2.53
CA MET A 106 -14.65 -6.10 -3.08
C MET A 106 -14.42 -6.66 -4.48
N ILE A 107 -14.96 -7.85 -4.77
CA ILE A 107 -14.77 -8.56 -6.05
C ILE A 107 -15.85 -8.16 -7.07
N TRP A 108 -17.08 -7.93 -6.59
CA TRP A 108 -18.26 -7.70 -7.42
C TRP A 108 -19.18 -6.70 -6.75
N ASN A 109 -19.41 -5.55 -7.41
CA ASN A 109 -20.30 -4.51 -6.91
C ASN A 109 -21.77 -4.89 -7.21
N SER A 110 -22.32 -5.88 -6.51
CA SER A 110 -23.78 -6.05 -6.45
C SER A 110 -24.32 -5.04 -5.45
N GLY A 111 -25.06 -4.05 -5.97
CA GLY A 111 -25.84 -3.10 -5.17
C GLY A 111 -26.84 -3.79 -4.26
#